data_AF-A0A4Q3GW33-F1
#
_entry.id   AF-A0A4Q3GW33-F1
#
_cell.length_a   1.000
_cell.length_b   1.000
_cell.length_c   1.000
_cell.angle_alpha   90.00
_cell.angle_beta   90.00
_cell.angle_gamma   90.00
#
_symmetry.space_group_name_H-M   'P 1'
#
loop_
_entity.id
_entity.type
_entity.pdbx_description
1 polymer ?
#
loop_
_entity_poly.entity_id
_entity_poly.type
_entity_poly.pdbx_seq_one_letter_code
_entity_poly.pdbx_strand_id
1 'polypeptide(L)'
;SPWISDATVLKLYPDSVQIDVTERKAFALWQVDGTVSVISEQGLVLEPYTPGRFKSLPLIVGKGADKQAKDFIGLLERHPSLRPQVKAIILVSERRWNLRLADGIDVRLPEKNVEAAVATLAKLDRDEKLFSKDITAIDLRLPDRLTVRLSEDAAKARADMLKEKEKANKKRKANEA
;
A
#
# COMPACT_ATOMS: atom_id res chain seq x y z
N SER A 1 -27.71 -1.92 14.06
CA SER A 1 -27.11 -2.33 12.77
C SER A 1 -25.79 -1.57 12.60
N PRO A 2 -24.64 -2.25 12.36
CA PRO A 2 -23.36 -1.59 12.15
C PRO A 2 -23.34 -0.61 10.96
N TRP A 3 -24.26 -0.81 10.01
CA TRP A 3 -24.42 0.01 8.82
C TRP A 3 -25.10 1.36 9.06
N ILE A 4 -25.68 1.61 10.23
CA ILE A 4 -26.38 2.88 10.48
C ILE A 4 -25.39 3.91 11.02
N SER A 5 -25.27 5.05 10.33
CA SER A 5 -24.52 6.21 10.82
C SER A 5 -25.37 7.08 11.73
N ASP A 6 -26.63 7.32 11.33
CA ASP A 6 -27.61 8.13 12.04
C ASP A 6 -29.02 7.56 11.80
N ALA A 7 -29.89 7.67 12.79
CA ALA A 7 -31.31 7.36 12.64
C ALA A 7 -32.15 8.36 13.43
N THR A 8 -33.10 9.01 12.74
CA THR A 8 -34.06 9.91 13.34
C THR A 8 -35.43 9.24 13.37
N VAL A 9 -36.04 9.18 14.55
CA VAL A 9 -37.37 8.59 14.75
C VAL A 9 -38.32 9.69 15.19
N LEU A 10 -39.34 9.97 14.39
CA LEU A 10 -40.35 10.98 14.66
C LEU A 10 -41.72 10.32 14.83
N LYS A 11 -42.36 10.54 15.97
CA LYS A 11 -43.74 10.13 16.19
C LYS A 11 -44.69 11.17 15.58
N LEU A 12 -45.55 10.71 14.68
CA LEU A 12 -46.58 11.50 14.02
C LEU A 12 -47.96 11.06 14.57
N TYR A 13 -48.62 11.95 15.29
CA TYR A 13 -49.92 11.66 15.87
C TYR A 13 -51.03 11.59 14.81
N PRO A 14 -52.08 10.77 15.02
CA PRO A 14 -52.28 9.93 16.22
C PRO A 14 -51.51 8.59 16.22
N ASP A 15 -51.16 8.02 15.07
CA ASP A 15 -50.84 6.59 14.94
C ASP A 15 -49.67 6.24 14.00
N SER A 16 -48.85 7.19 13.57
CA SER A 16 -47.73 6.94 12.66
C SER A 16 -46.36 7.25 13.26
N VAL A 17 -45.33 6.58 12.74
CA VAL A 17 -43.92 6.82 13.10
C VAL A 17 -43.13 6.93 11.80
N GLN A 18 -42.43 8.03 11.63
CA GLN A 18 -41.47 8.23 10.56
C GLN A 18 -40.07 7.86 11.06
N ILE A 19 -39.34 7.09 10.27
CA ILE A 19 -37.96 6.67 10.56
C ILE A 19 -37.09 7.06 9.37
N ASP A 20 -36.15 7.97 9.60
CA ASP A 20 -35.13 8.35 8.63
C ASP A 20 -33.79 7.72 9.04
N VAL A 21 -33.14 6.99 8.12
CA VAL A 21 -31.88 6.27 8.39
C VAL A 21 -30.82 6.70 7.38
N THR A 22 -29.64 7.05 7.89
CA THR A 22 -28.45 7.27 7.05
C THR A 22 -27.51 6.08 7.19
N GLU A 23 -27.12 5.49 6.06
CA GLU A 23 -26.18 4.36 6.03
C GLU A 23 -24.71 4.80 5.96
N ARG A 24 -23.84 4.03 6.61
CA ARG A 24 -22.38 4.13 6.51
C ARG A 24 -21.92 3.58 5.16
N LYS A 25 -20.93 4.26 4.58
CA LYS A 25 -20.28 3.81 3.35
C LYS A 25 -19.15 2.83 3.66
N ALA A 26 -19.09 1.74 2.91
CA ALA A 26 -17.95 0.84 2.90
C ALA A 26 -16.72 1.57 2.32
N PHE A 27 -15.59 1.47 3.02
CA PHE A 27 -14.40 2.28 2.74
C PHE A 27 -13.18 1.41 2.39
N ALA A 28 -12.91 0.37 3.17
CA ALA A 28 -11.76 -0.50 2.96
C ALA A 28 -12.07 -1.94 3.42
N LEU A 29 -11.26 -2.88 2.95
CA LEU A 29 -11.19 -4.23 3.50
C LEU A 29 -10.06 -4.27 4.52
N TRP A 30 -10.36 -4.62 5.77
CA TRP A 30 -9.38 -4.74 6.82
C TRP A 30 -9.10 -6.20 7.14
N GLN A 31 -7.83 -6.59 7.04
CA GLN A 31 -7.35 -7.91 7.43
C GLN A 31 -6.52 -7.85 8.71
N VAL A 32 -6.94 -8.63 9.70
CA VAL A 32 -6.21 -8.83 10.96
C VAL A 32 -6.34 -10.29 11.38
N ASP A 33 -5.22 -10.91 11.78
CA ASP A 33 -5.17 -12.30 12.24
C ASP A 33 -5.88 -13.31 11.30
N GLY A 34 -5.74 -13.11 9.98
CA GLY A 34 -6.33 -13.96 8.94
C GLY A 34 -7.81 -13.70 8.66
N THR A 35 -8.48 -12.85 9.44
CA THR A 35 -9.88 -12.47 9.22
C THR A 35 -9.97 -11.19 8.41
N VAL A 36 -10.87 -11.16 7.42
CA VAL A 36 -11.11 -9.97 6.58
C VAL A 36 -12.51 -9.42 6.84
N SER A 37 -12.60 -8.12 7.10
CA SER A 37 -13.86 -7.40 7.34
C SER A 37 -13.97 -6.15 6.49
N VAL A 38 -15.19 -5.74 6.15
CA VAL A 38 -15.47 -4.44 5.54
C VAL A 38 -15.55 -3.39 6.64
N ILE A 39 -14.84 -2.28 6.48
CA ILE A 39 -14.84 -1.18 7.43
C ILE A 39 -15.37 0.12 6.82
N SER A 40 -15.89 1.01 7.67
CA SER A 40 -16.21 2.38 7.29
C SER A 40 -14.96 3.27 7.30
N GLU A 41 -15.10 4.51 6.82
CA GLU A 41 -14.04 5.51 6.81
C GLU A 41 -13.50 5.85 8.21
N GLN A 42 -14.29 5.60 9.26
CA GLN A 42 -13.91 5.81 10.66
C GLN A 42 -13.25 4.56 11.29
N GLY A 43 -13.03 3.50 10.53
CA GLY A 43 -12.47 2.24 11.02
C GLY A 43 -13.47 1.30 11.68
N LEU A 44 -14.77 1.62 11.66
CA LEU A 44 -15.80 0.75 12.23
C LEU A 44 -16.03 -0.48 11.34
N VAL A 45 -16.02 -1.67 11.95
CA VAL A 45 -16.37 -2.92 11.25
C VAL A 45 -17.86 -2.92 10.91
N LEU A 46 -18.18 -3.06 9.63
CA LEU A 46 -19.54 -3.10 9.10
C LEU A 46 -20.04 -4.54 8.99
N GLU A 47 -19.30 -5.40 8.29
CA GLU A 47 -19.61 -6.82 8.13
C GLU A 47 -18.36 -7.64 7.78
N PRO A 48 -18.36 -8.98 7.99
CA PRO A 48 -17.33 -9.86 7.46
C PRO A 48 -17.25 -9.78 5.93
N TYR A 49 -16.03 -9.87 5.38
CA TYR A 49 -15.86 -9.87 3.93
C TYR A 49 -16.44 -11.13 3.29
N THR A 50 -17.25 -10.95 2.25
CA THR A 50 -17.78 -12.05 1.44
C THR A 50 -17.23 -11.94 0.01
N PRO A 51 -16.61 -13.01 -0.54
CA PRO A 51 -16.13 -13.02 -1.92
C PRO A 51 -17.24 -12.63 -2.89
N GLY A 52 -16.93 -11.76 -3.86
CA GLY A 52 -17.92 -11.30 -4.85
C GLY A 52 -18.37 -9.85 -4.63
N ARG A 53 -18.45 -9.38 -3.38
CA ARG A 53 -18.76 -7.97 -3.04
C ARG A 53 -17.48 -7.19 -2.74
N PHE A 54 -17.53 -5.86 -2.87
CA PHE A 54 -16.47 -4.94 -2.42
C PHE A 54 -15.07 -5.16 -2.99
N LYS A 55 -14.94 -5.80 -4.16
CA LYS A 55 -13.63 -6.14 -4.77
C LYS A 55 -12.77 -4.92 -5.13
N SER A 56 -13.38 -3.76 -5.31
CA SER A 56 -12.69 -2.51 -5.62
C SER A 56 -12.15 -1.77 -4.40
N LEU A 57 -12.54 -2.19 -3.19
CA LEU A 57 -12.08 -1.54 -1.97
C LEU A 57 -10.60 -1.85 -1.72
N PRO A 58 -9.81 -0.87 -1.24
CA PRO A 58 -8.42 -1.12 -0.87
C PRO A 58 -8.34 -2.12 0.28
N LEU A 59 -7.36 -3.02 0.20
CA LEU A 59 -7.01 -3.93 1.29
C LEU A 59 -6.00 -3.26 2.23
N ILE A 60 -6.38 -3.10 3.48
CA ILE A 60 -5.51 -2.69 4.58
C ILE A 60 -5.25 -3.89 5.50
N VAL A 61 -4.04 -4.04 5.99
CA VAL A 61 -3.61 -5.21 6.77
C VAL A 61 -2.91 -4.77 8.05
N GLY A 62 -3.18 -5.46 9.14
CA GLY A 62 -2.48 -5.30 10.40
C GLY A 62 -3.35 -4.67 11.49
N LYS A 63 -3.00 -4.94 12.74
CA LYS A 63 -3.69 -4.40 13.91
C LYS A 63 -3.54 -2.88 13.96
N GLY A 64 -4.64 -2.17 14.23
CA GLY A 64 -4.68 -0.70 14.27
C GLY A 64 -4.71 -0.02 12.90
N ALA A 65 -4.66 -0.79 11.80
CA ALA A 65 -4.72 -0.24 10.45
C ALA A 65 -6.09 0.40 10.17
N ASP A 66 -7.17 -0.17 10.71
CA ASP A 66 -8.54 0.34 10.65
C ASP A 66 -8.65 1.82 11.05
N LYS A 67 -7.93 2.23 12.09
CA LYS A 67 -7.95 3.60 12.62
C LYS A 67 -7.13 4.58 11.80
N GLN A 68 -6.06 4.10 11.17
CA GLN A 68 -5.10 4.93 10.42
C GLN A 68 -5.34 4.89 8.90
N ALA A 69 -6.23 4.03 8.43
CA ALA A 69 -6.48 3.77 7.02
C ALA A 69 -6.90 5.02 6.26
N LYS A 70 -7.80 5.82 6.84
CA LYS A 70 -8.31 7.04 6.20
C LYS A 70 -7.19 7.96 5.77
N ASP A 71 -6.30 8.29 6.70
CA ASP A 71 -5.21 9.23 6.46
C ASP A 71 -4.22 8.69 5.43
N PHE A 72 -3.90 7.40 5.53
CA PHE A 72 -2.92 6.78 4.64
C PHE A 72 -3.48 6.54 3.22
N ILE A 73 -4.74 6.11 3.09
CA ILE A 73 -5.41 6.03 1.79
C ILE A 73 -5.52 7.42 1.19
N GLY A 74 -5.91 8.43 1.98
CA GLY A 74 -5.94 9.83 1.53
C GLY A 74 -4.58 10.35 1.06
N LEU A 75 -3.48 9.89 1.65
CA LEU A 75 -2.12 10.14 1.14
C LEU A 75 -1.90 9.50 -0.23
N LEU A 76 -2.28 8.23 -0.42
CA LEU A 76 -2.13 7.57 -1.72
C LEU A 76 -3.00 8.19 -2.82
N GLU A 77 -4.21 8.67 -2.50
CA GLU A 77 -5.09 9.34 -3.46
C GLU A 77 -4.49 10.65 -4.00
N ARG A 78 -3.56 11.30 -3.28
CA ARG A 78 -2.78 12.45 -3.80
C ARG A 78 -1.80 12.06 -4.91
N HIS A 79 -1.55 10.77 -5.10
CA HIS A 79 -0.63 10.22 -6.08
C HIS A 79 -1.37 9.24 -7.02
N PRO A 80 -2.18 9.75 -7.97
CA PRO A 80 -3.04 8.92 -8.83
C PRO A 80 -2.28 7.95 -9.74
N SER A 81 -0.97 8.16 -9.97
CA SER A 81 -0.12 7.20 -10.69
C SER A 81 0.29 5.99 -9.84
N LEU A 82 0.32 6.14 -8.51
CA LEU A 82 0.74 5.09 -7.58
C LEU A 82 -0.45 4.26 -7.10
N ARG A 83 -1.56 4.92 -6.77
CA ARG A 83 -2.75 4.29 -6.17
C ARG A 83 -3.26 3.03 -6.90
N PRO A 84 -3.32 2.98 -8.25
CA PRO A 84 -3.76 1.80 -8.99
C PRO A 84 -2.80 0.61 -8.91
N GLN A 85 -1.52 0.87 -8.63
CA GLN A 85 -0.49 -0.16 -8.50
C GLN A 85 -0.53 -0.84 -7.12
N VAL A 86 -1.15 -0.22 -6.12
CA VAL A 86 -1.17 -0.73 -4.75
C VAL A 86 -2.27 -1.78 -4.60
N LYS A 87 -1.86 -3.02 -4.30
CA LYS A 87 -2.74 -4.15 -4.01
C LYS A 87 -3.11 -4.23 -2.52
N ALA A 88 -2.15 -3.94 -1.63
CA ALA A 88 -2.40 -3.93 -0.19
C ALA A 88 -1.56 -2.89 0.53
N ILE A 89 -2.09 -2.38 1.63
CA ILE A 89 -1.45 -1.41 2.52
C ILE A 89 -1.28 -2.08 3.88
N ILE A 90 -0.04 -2.26 4.33
CA ILE A 90 0.27 -3.13 5.46
C ILE A 90 0.86 -2.29 6.59
N LEU A 91 0.16 -2.24 7.73
CA LEU A 91 0.66 -1.64 8.96
C LEU A 91 1.50 -2.66 9.73
N VAL A 92 2.78 -2.34 9.90
CA VAL A 92 3.75 -3.15 10.62
C VAL A 92 3.98 -2.56 12.00
N SER A 93 3.82 -3.40 13.02
CA SER A 93 4.04 -3.03 14.44
C SER A 93 3.27 -1.78 14.85
N GLU A 94 2.06 -1.58 14.28
CA GLU A 94 1.14 -0.47 14.57
C GLU A 94 1.73 0.94 14.27
N ARG A 95 2.87 1.02 13.56
CA ARG A 95 3.64 2.26 13.39
C ARG A 95 4.08 2.56 11.96
N ARG A 96 4.47 1.53 11.20
CA ARG A 96 5.11 1.72 9.89
C ARG A 96 4.28 1.10 8.79
N TRP A 97 4.11 1.85 7.71
CA TRP A 97 3.41 1.35 6.54
C TRP A 97 4.36 0.68 5.54
N ASN A 98 3.89 -0.41 4.96
CA ASN A 98 4.45 -1.02 3.76
C ASN A 98 3.36 -1.07 2.69
N LEU A 99 3.74 -1.12 1.42
CA LEU A 99 2.83 -1.36 0.31
C LEU A 99 3.19 -2.69 -0.34
N ARG A 100 2.15 -3.44 -0.71
CA ARG A 100 2.26 -4.53 -1.68
C ARG A 100 1.74 -4.02 -3.00
N LEU A 101 2.56 -4.03 -4.04
CA LEU A 101 2.12 -3.70 -5.39
C LEU A 101 1.45 -4.88 -6.08
N ALA A 102 0.70 -4.62 -7.14
CA ALA A 102 -0.07 -5.60 -7.90
C ALA A 102 0.81 -6.63 -8.60
N ASP A 103 2.01 -6.22 -9.03
CA ASP A 103 3.07 -7.05 -9.60
C ASP A 103 3.83 -7.91 -8.57
N GLY A 104 3.56 -7.70 -7.28
CA GLY A 104 4.19 -8.42 -6.17
C GLY A 104 5.32 -7.68 -5.47
N ILE A 105 5.76 -6.53 -5.98
CA ILE A 105 6.85 -5.73 -5.37
C ILE A 105 6.46 -5.29 -3.95
N ASP A 106 7.39 -5.49 -3.02
CA ASP A 106 7.28 -5.00 -1.65
C ASP A 106 7.91 -3.62 -1.50
N VAL A 107 7.13 -2.63 -1.09
CA VAL A 107 7.63 -1.29 -0.75
C VAL A 107 7.62 -1.09 0.76
N ARG A 108 8.79 -0.78 1.33
CA ARG A 108 8.95 -0.51 2.76
C ARG A 108 9.10 0.98 2.98
N LEU A 109 8.14 1.61 3.64
CA LEU A 109 8.14 3.06 3.87
C LEU A 109 8.77 3.38 5.24
N PRO A 110 9.29 4.59 5.44
CA PRO A 110 9.76 5.02 6.76
C PRO A 110 8.58 5.25 7.71
N GLU A 111 8.86 5.22 9.01
CA GLU A 111 7.87 5.57 10.04
C GLU A 111 7.58 7.08 10.05
N LYS A 112 8.61 7.90 9.85
CA LYS A 112 8.52 9.37 9.80
C LYS A 112 8.60 9.85 8.36
N ASN A 113 7.97 10.99 8.06
CA ASN A 113 7.99 11.62 6.74
C ASN A 113 7.53 10.68 5.61
N VAL A 114 6.53 9.85 5.89
CA VAL A 114 6.00 8.88 4.91
C VAL A 114 5.45 9.54 3.66
N GLU A 115 4.89 10.74 3.78
CA GLU A 115 4.42 11.54 2.64
C GLU A 115 5.54 11.84 1.64
N ALA A 116 6.72 12.28 2.13
CA ALA A 116 7.87 12.53 1.27
C ALA A 116 8.40 11.24 0.61
N ALA A 117 8.34 10.11 1.32
CA ALA A 117 8.72 8.82 0.76
C ALA A 117 7.76 8.36 -0.35
N VAL A 118 6.44 8.52 -0.14
CA VAL A 118 5.41 8.20 -1.15
C VAL A 118 5.55 9.11 -2.37
N ALA A 119 5.80 10.41 -2.17
CA ALA A 119 6.06 11.34 -3.26
C ALA A 119 7.33 10.96 -4.06
N THR A 120 8.41 10.59 -3.36
CA THR A 120 9.65 10.10 -3.99
C THR A 120 9.40 8.84 -4.80
N LEU A 121 8.67 7.87 -4.24
CA LEU A 121 8.30 6.64 -4.93
C LEU A 121 7.52 6.91 -6.22
N ALA A 122 6.48 7.74 -6.14
CA ALA A 122 5.66 8.10 -7.29
C ALA A 122 6.46 8.84 -8.38
N LYS A 123 7.41 9.70 -7.96
CA LYS A 123 8.32 10.39 -8.89
C LYS A 123 9.26 9.42 -9.59
N LEU A 124 9.91 8.53 -8.85
CA LEU A 124 10.84 7.55 -9.42
C LEU A 124 10.18 6.58 -10.39
N ASP A 125 8.95 6.14 -10.08
CA ASP A 125 8.21 5.31 -11.03
C ASP A 125 7.85 6.09 -12.31
N ARG A 126 7.41 7.35 -12.17
CA ARG A 126 7.10 8.20 -13.32
C ARG A 126 8.31 8.41 -14.24
N ASP A 127 9.44 8.80 -13.64
CA ASP A 127 10.63 9.28 -14.34
C ASP A 127 11.53 8.12 -14.80
N GLU A 128 11.68 7.07 -13.99
CA GLU A 128 12.63 5.97 -14.23
C GLU A 128 11.98 4.60 -14.47
N LYS A 129 10.63 4.53 -14.46
CA LYS A 129 9.85 3.29 -14.58
C LYS A 129 10.29 2.25 -13.56
N LEU A 130 10.43 2.68 -12.31
CA LEU A 130 10.93 1.87 -11.21
C LEU A 130 10.17 0.54 -11.05
N PHE A 131 8.84 0.54 -11.18
CA PHE A 131 8.04 -0.69 -11.04
C PHE A 131 8.17 -1.63 -12.24
N SER A 132 8.62 -1.11 -13.39
CA SER A 132 8.90 -1.94 -14.57
C SER A 132 10.30 -2.57 -14.57
N LYS A 133 11.14 -2.27 -13.56
CA LYS A 133 12.45 -2.90 -13.42
C LYS A 133 12.30 -4.30 -12.83
N ASP A 134 13.29 -5.15 -13.10
CA ASP A 134 13.33 -6.51 -12.58
C ASP A 134 13.77 -6.52 -11.10
N ILE A 135 12.84 -6.13 -10.22
CA ILE A 135 13.02 -5.96 -8.79
C ILE A 135 11.90 -6.65 -8.02
N THR A 136 12.20 -7.05 -6.78
CA THR A 136 11.26 -7.71 -5.87
C THR A 136 10.90 -6.84 -4.67
N ALA A 137 11.73 -5.86 -4.34
CA ALA A 137 11.47 -4.94 -3.23
C ALA A 137 12.13 -3.57 -3.41
N ILE A 138 11.49 -2.55 -2.84
CA ILE A 138 11.97 -1.18 -2.72
C ILE A 138 11.96 -0.81 -1.24
N ASP A 139 13.10 -0.36 -0.72
CA ASP A 139 13.23 0.07 0.67
C ASP A 139 13.52 1.57 0.74
N LEU A 140 12.60 2.31 1.35
CA LEU A 140 12.62 3.75 1.57
C LEU A 140 12.74 4.10 3.06
N ARG A 141 13.03 3.13 3.93
CA ARG A 141 13.09 3.37 5.38
C ARG A 141 14.17 4.35 5.80
N LEU A 142 15.22 4.48 4.98
CA LEU A 142 16.31 5.40 5.17
C LEU A 142 16.04 6.68 4.35
N PRO A 143 16.01 7.87 4.98
CA PRO A 143 15.62 9.09 4.28
C PRO A 143 16.66 9.57 3.25
N ASP A 144 17.91 9.14 3.39
CA ASP A 144 19.05 9.55 2.56
C ASP A 144 19.33 8.60 1.39
N ARG A 145 18.69 7.42 1.35
CA ARG A 145 18.98 6.41 0.34
C ARG A 145 17.79 5.52 0.04
N LEU A 146 17.65 5.19 -1.23
CA LEU A 146 16.74 4.15 -1.72
C LEU A 146 17.54 2.89 -2.01
N THR A 147 17.06 1.75 -1.53
CA THR A 147 17.63 0.45 -1.92
C THR A 147 16.60 -0.39 -2.64
N VAL A 148 17.04 -1.09 -3.68
CA VAL A 148 16.22 -2.06 -4.42
C VAL A 148 16.80 -3.44 -4.25
N ARG A 149 15.92 -4.45 -4.19
CA ARG A 149 16.30 -5.84 -4.33
C ARG A 149 15.96 -6.30 -5.74
N LEU A 150 16.97 -6.74 -6.48
CA LEU A 150 16.80 -7.36 -7.80
C LEU A 150 16.11 -8.72 -7.67
N SER A 151 15.48 -9.21 -8.73
CA SER A 151 15.15 -10.63 -8.85
C SER A 151 16.43 -11.48 -8.89
N GLU A 152 16.29 -12.79 -8.71
CA GLU A 152 17.43 -13.72 -8.80
C GLU A 152 18.09 -13.66 -10.18
N ASP A 153 17.30 -13.59 -11.25
CA ASP A 153 17.78 -13.52 -12.63
C ASP A 153 18.53 -12.21 -12.90
N ALA A 154 17.96 -11.07 -12.51
CA ALA A 154 18.63 -9.78 -12.64
C ALA A 154 19.90 -9.69 -11.77
N ALA A 155 19.90 -10.28 -10.57
CA ALA A 155 21.08 -10.33 -9.72
C ALA A 155 22.21 -11.14 -10.36
N LYS A 156 21.88 -12.29 -10.96
CA LYS A 156 22.84 -13.14 -11.68
C LYS A 156 23.41 -12.42 -12.90
N ALA A 157 22.56 -11.84 -13.74
CA ALA A 157 22.98 -11.08 -14.92
C ALA A 157 23.92 -9.93 -14.55
N ARG A 158 23.61 -9.20 -13.46
CA ARG A 158 24.47 -8.12 -12.96
C ARG A 158 25.81 -8.65 -12.44
N ALA A 159 25.81 -9.75 -11.70
CA ALA A 159 27.03 -10.36 -11.18
C ALA A 159 27.97 -10.81 -12.32
N ASP A 160 27.42 -11.42 -13.37
CA ASP A 160 28.20 -11.85 -14.52
C ASP A 160 28.78 -10.65 -15.29
N MET A 161 27.98 -9.59 -15.49
CA MET A 161 28.45 -8.33 -16.07
C MET A 161 29.61 -7.70 -15.28
N LEU A 162 29.54 -7.71 -13.94
CA LEU A 162 30.59 -7.16 -13.08
C LEU A 162 31.87 -7.98 -13.17
N LYS A 163 31.77 -9.32 -13.15
CA LYS A 163 32.92 -10.22 -13.34
C LYS A 163 33.62 -9.98 -14.69
N GLU A 164 32.85 -9.81 -15.77
CA GLU A 164 33.42 -9.53 -17.09
C GLU A 164 34.11 -8.15 -17.14
N LYS A 165 33.54 -7.12 -16.51
CA LYS A 165 34.20 -5.81 -16.38
C LYS A 165 35.49 -5.88 -15.57
N GLU A 166 35.53 -6.64 -14.49
CA GLU A 166 36.73 -6.84 -13.68
C GLU A 166 37.83 -7.56 -14.47
N LYS A 167 37.50 -8.62 -15.21
CA LYS A 167 38.44 -9.30 -16.10
C LYS A 167 38.98 -8.37 -17.18
N ALA A 168 38.12 -7.57 -17.82
CA ALA A 168 38.52 -6.60 -18.83
C ALA A 168 39.47 -5.52 -18.26
N ASN A 169 39.18 -4.99 -17.07
CA ASN A 169 40.03 -4.02 -16.40
C ASN A 169 41.39 -4.60 -15.99
N LYS A 170 41.43 -5.85 -15.51
CA LYS A 170 42.70 -6.54 -15.22
C LYS A 170 43.54 -6.73 -16.48
N LYS A 171 42.93 -7.13 -17.60
CA LYS A 171 43.61 -7.30 -18.88
C LYS A 171 44.17 -5.98 -19.43
N ARG A 172 43.43 -4.86 -19.29
CA ARG A 172 43.92 -3.53 -19.67
C ARG A 172 45.15 -3.13 -18.86
N LYS A 173 45.10 -3.24 -17.53
CA LYS A 173 46.24 -2.94 -16.65
C LYS A 173 47.48 -3.81 -16.94
N ALA A 174 47.28 -5.07 -17.32
CA ALA A 174 48.37 -5.97 -17.67
C ALA A 174 49.02 -5.66 -19.02
N ASN A 175 48.32 -4.97 -19.94
CA ASN A 175 48.86 -4.55 -21.24
C ASN A 175 49.51 -3.16 -21.20
N GLU A 176 49.29 -2.39 -20.13
CA GLU A 176 49.86 -1.05 -19.90
C GLU A 176 51.13 -1.09 -19.02
N ALA A 177 51.50 -2.28 -18.52
CA ALA A 177 52.70 -2.55 -17.73
C ALA A 177 53.73 -3.33 -18.56
#